data_AF-A0A5N8UKB7-F1
#
_entry.id   AF-A0A5N8UKB7-F1
#
_cell.length_a   1.000
_cell.length_b   1.000
_cell.length_c   1.000
_cell.angle_alpha   90.00
_cell.angle_beta   90.00
_cell.angle_gamma   90.00
#
_symmetry.space_group_name_H-M   'P 1'
#
loop_
_entity.id
_entity.type
_entity.pdbx_description
1 polymer ?
#
loop_
_entity_poly.entity_id
_entity_poly.type
_entity_poly.pdbx_seq_one_letter_code
_entity_poly.pdbx_strand_id
1 'polypeptide(L)' 'MLILTRKPNSSITITNVYDENGQKLQDIEINIYSDNRIGIVADGSVDIYRSEILELGD' A
#
# COMPACT_ATOMS: atom_id res chain seq x y z
N MET A 1 -12.35 -7.47 5.07
CA MET A 1 -10.90 -7.59 5.36
C MET A 1 -10.40 -8.89 4.77
N LEU A 2 -9.42 -8.84 3.87
CA LEU A 2 -8.73 -10.02 3.35
C LEU A 2 -7.46 -10.26 4.17
N ILE A 3 -7.17 -11.51 4.52
CA ILE A 3 -5.99 -11.90 5.31
C ILE A 3 -5.17 -12.89 4.49
N LEU A 4 -3.87 -12.62 4.34
CA LEU A 4 -2.95 -13.46 3.56
C LEU A 4 -1.72 -13.83 4.40
N THR A 5 -1.35 -15.10 4.39
CA THR A 5 -0.04 -15.54 4.88
C THR A 5 0.98 -15.43 3.74
N ARG A 6 2.06 -14.68 3.94
CA ARG A 6 3.09 -14.41 2.92
C ARG A 6 4.45 -14.92 3.38
N LYS A 7 5.27 -15.34 2.41
CA LYS A 7 6.70 -15.62 2.64
C LYS A 7 7.49 -14.31 2.59
N PRO A 8 8.65 -14.21 3.28
CA PRO A 8 9.61 -13.15 3.04
C PRO A 8 9.96 -12.98 1.57
N ASN A 9 10.27 -11.75 1.16
CA ASN A 9 10.61 -11.35 -0.21
C ASN A 9 9.51 -11.71 -1.23
N SER A 10 8.25 -11.54 -0.84
CA SER A 10 7.11 -11.66 -1.73
C SER A 10 6.33 -10.35 -1.78
N SER A 11 5.50 -10.17 -2.81
CA SER A 11 4.66 -8.97 -2.93
C SER A 11 3.17 -9.30 -3.03
N ILE A 12 2.34 -8.29 -2.79
CA ILE A 12 0.89 -8.28 -3.03
C ILE A 12 0.63 -7.09 -3.95
N THR A 13 -0.16 -7.29 -5.00
CA THR A 13 -0.55 -6.21 -5.92
C THR A 13 -2.05 -5.95 -5.78
N ILE A 14 -2.40 -4.69 -5.53
CA ILE A 14 -3.78 -4.21 -5.55
C ILE A 14 -3.99 -3.51 -6.89
N THR A 15 -4.86 -4.09 -7.72
CA THR A 15 -5.14 -3.57 -9.06
C THR A 15 -6.44 -2.79 -9.09
N ASN A 16 -6.69 -2.13 -10.22
CA ASN A 16 -7.95 -1.44 -10.48
C ASN A 16 -8.17 -0.25 -9.51
N VAL A 17 -7.10 0.50 -9.29
CA VAL A 17 -7.08 1.74 -8.50
C VAL A 17 -7.35 2.92 -9.41
N TYR A 18 -8.22 3.84 -8.99
CA TYR A 18 -8.63 5.02 -9.74
C TYR A 18 -8.64 6.25 -8.84
N ASP A 19 -8.44 7.41 -9.43
CA ASP A 19 -8.64 8.69 -8.76
C ASP A 19 -10.14 9.07 -8.68
N GLU A 20 -10.40 10.24 -8.08
CA GLU A 20 -11.76 10.79 -7.93
C GLU A 20 -12.46 11.11 -9.26
N ASN A 21 -11.69 11.26 -10.36
CA ASN A 21 -12.21 11.54 -11.70
C ASN A 21 -12.43 10.25 -12.52
N GLY A 22 -12.14 9.08 -11.94
CA GLY A 22 -12.23 7.79 -12.61
C GLY A 22 -11.06 7.50 -13.56
N GLN A 23 -9.95 8.26 -13.48
CA GLN A 23 -8.73 7.96 -14.19
C GLN A 23 -7.97 6.83 -13.48
N LYS A 24 -7.48 5.85 -14.25
CA LYS A 24 -6.73 4.73 -13.69
C LYS A 24 -5.37 5.19 -13.17
N LEU A 25 -5.07 4.84 -11.92
CA LEU A 25 -3.78 5.07 -11.29
C LEU A 25 -2.86 3.85 -11.44
N GLN A 26 -1.58 4.03 -11.12
CA GLN A 26 -0.66 2.90 -10.98
C GLN A 26 -1.18 1.92 -9.91
N ASP A 27 -1.12 0.62 -10.21
CA ASP A 27 -1.45 -0.43 -9.25
C ASP A 27 -0.53 -0.33 -8.01
N ILE A 28 -1.07 -0.59 -6.83
CA ILE A 28 -0.31 -0.49 -5.57
C ILE A 28 0.39 -1.83 -5.32
N GLU A 29 1.71 -1.80 -5.17
CA GLU A 29 2.51 -2.97 -4.80
C GLU A 29 2.99 -2.89 -3.34
N ILE A 30 2.66 -3.92 -2.57
CA ILE A 30 3.10 -4.08 -1.18
C ILE A 30 4.16 -5.18 -1.16
N ASN A 31 5.39 -4.80 -0.82
CA ASN A 31 6.56 -5.66 -0.76
C ASN A 31 6.84 -6.08 0.70
N ILE A 32 6.94 -7.39 0.96
CA ILE A 32 7.27 -7.94 2.27
C ILE A 32 8.74 -8.32 2.30
N TYR A 33 9.54 -7.66 3.15
CA TYR A 33 10.96 -7.96 3.31
C TYR A 33 11.22 -8.94 4.46
N SER A 34 12.37 -9.60 4.41
CA SER A 34 12.79 -10.61 5.41
C SER A 34 13.10 -10.07 6.81
N ASP A 35 13.28 -8.76 6.95
CA ASP A 35 13.57 -8.08 8.20
C ASP A 35 12.35 -7.34 8.79
N ASN A 36 11.15 -7.88 8.54
CA ASN A 36 9.85 -7.33 8.97
C ASN A 36 9.54 -5.92 8.44
N ARG A 37 10.26 -5.45 7.40
CA ARG A 37 9.90 -4.22 6.70
C ARG A 37 8.84 -4.48 5.63
N ILE A 38 8.03 -3.45 5.40
CA ILE A 38 7.06 -3.40 4.31
C ILE A 38 7.41 -2.20 3.42
N GLY A 39 7.53 -2.44 2.12
CA GLY A 39 7.63 -1.39 1.11
C GLY A 39 6.31 -1.20 0.41
N ILE A 40 5.90 0.02 0.13
CA ILE A 40 4.68 0.33 -0.63
C ILE A 40 5.09 1.17 -1.83
N VAL A 41 4.76 0.69 -3.02
CA VAL A 41 4.92 1.41 -4.28
C VAL A 41 3.53 1.76 -4.79
N ALA A 42 3.28 3.03 -5.02
CA ALA A 42 2.01 3.55 -5.49
C ALA A 42 2.24 4.77 -6.39
N ASP A 43 1.18 5.23 -7.05
CA ASP A 43 1.18 6.50 -7.76
C ASP A 43 1.50 7.65 -6.79
N GLY A 44 2.18 8.70 -7.27
CA GLY A 44 2.57 9.84 -6.44
C GLY A 44 1.41 10.68 -5.90
N SER A 45 0.20 10.51 -6.44
CA SER A 45 -1.04 11.08 -5.92
C SER A 45 -1.63 10.31 -4.73
N VAL A 46 -1.10 9.13 -4.41
CA VAL A 46 -1.57 8.30 -3.29
C VAL A 46 -0.75 8.62 -2.04
N ASP A 47 -1.40 9.23 -1.08
CA ASP A 47 -0.83 9.47 0.23
C ASP A 47 -0.72 8.17 1.05
N ILE A 48 0.44 7.96 1.68
CA ILE A 48 0.73 6.79 2.51
C ILE A 48 1.21 7.26 3.88
N TYR A 49 0.36 7.08 4.89
CA TYR A 49 0.66 7.43 6.27
C TYR A 49 0.74 6.17 7.15
N ARG A 50 1.62 6.23 8.14
CA ARG A 50 1.56 5.30 9.28
C ARG A 50 0.42 5.73 10.18
N SER A 51 -0.35 4.79 10.71
CA SER A 51 -1.57 5.08 11.48
C SER A 51 -1.30 6.02 12.66
N GLU A 52 -0.16 5.86 13.33
CA GLU A 52 0.22 6.70 14.47
C GLU A 52 0.42 8.18 14.13
N ILE A 53 0.57 8.55 12.85
CA ILE A 53 0.67 9.95 12.41
C ILE A 53 -0.72 10.60 12.40
N LEU A 54 -1.76 9.85 12.05
CA LEU A 54 -3.13 10.36 11.93
C LEU A 54 -3.76 10.60 13.31
N GLU A 55 -3.37 9.80 14.31
CA GLU A 55 -3.88 9.91 15.69
C GLU A 55 -3.34 11.14 16.45
N LEU A 56 -2.31 11.83 15.94
CA LEU A 56 -1.72 13.02 16.56
C LEU A 56 -2.36 14.34 16.09
N GLY A 57 -3.33 14.27 15.18
CA GLY A 57 -3.99 15.42 14.56
C GLY A 57 -5.33 15.83 15.17
N ASP A 58 -5.86 15.05 16.12
CA ASP A 58 -7.09 15.29 16.89
C ASP A 58 -6.78 15.60 18.38
#